data_AF-A0A929MVU0-F1
#
_entry.id   AF-A0A929MVU0-F1
#
_cell.length_a   1.000
_cell.length_b   1.000
_cell.length_c   1.000
_cell.angle_alpha   90.00
_cell.angle_beta   90.00
_cell.angle_gamma   90.00
#
_symmetry.space_group_name_H-M   'P 1'
#
loop_
_entity.id
_entity.type
_entity.pdbx_description
1 polymer ?
#
loop_
_entity_poly.entity_id
_entity_poly.type
_entity_poly.pdbx_seq_one_letter_code
_entity_poly.pdbx_strand_id
1 'polypeptide(L)'
;MGHKKADERETVIKWLKYCDKNQFKPWLWDFKNCYTDSLPEDSITAFFKYKKGESKDTTRNGESKDTTRFCITGKKGSSADCDKEAIGLYQVLGWQNSPTDVIRGETMNSFLTNFYCAIGYRPKDRKPPRPSLDYLSKNYAEFDVISENIDGFKSFATRTHTIGNFIVLPHWMNTGRIGFSADYWDITLLSLQEWLHLISPTSEAWVNFIELYYLQPYVNKDYQTELFWEDHSYGYDNLFPSNQDLPVFLEAVNERIEERGKYMIKQICDRLNRTDFDFYKEIEGMDKIRFSDEF
;
A
#
# COMPACT_ATOMS: atom_id res chain seq x y z
N MET A 1 -37.96 3.26 4.39
CA MET A 1 -37.52 1.86 4.40
C MET A 1 -36.00 1.84 4.40
N GLY A 2 -35.38 1.62 5.56
CA GLY A 2 -33.92 1.57 5.66
C GLY A 2 -33.41 0.26 5.07
N HIS A 3 -32.62 0.33 4.01
CA HIS A 3 -31.86 -0.83 3.54
C HIS A 3 -30.97 -1.30 4.70
N LYS A 4 -31.18 -2.53 5.19
CA LYS A 4 -30.19 -3.23 6.01
C LYS A 4 -28.86 -3.18 5.25
N LYS A 5 -27.86 -2.45 5.78
CA LYS A 5 -26.47 -2.58 5.35
C LYS A 5 -26.12 -4.07 5.50
N ALA A 6 -25.56 -4.68 4.46
CA ALA A 6 -24.90 -5.97 4.63
C ALA A 6 -23.84 -5.80 5.73
N ASP A 7 -23.69 -6.79 6.60
CA ASP A 7 -22.62 -6.78 7.59
C ASP A 7 -21.30 -6.74 6.81
N GLU A 8 -20.50 -5.68 7.00
CA GLU A 8 -19.24 -5.50 6.26
C GLU A 8 -18.26 -6.66 6.53
N ARG A 9 -18.40 -7.34 7.68
CA ARG A 9 -17.72 -8.60 7.98
C ARG A 9 -18.09 -9.71 7.00
N GLU A 10 -19.36 -9.81 6.60
CA GLU A 10 -19.82 -10.79 5.62
C GLU A 10 -19.18 -10.57 4.25
N THR A 11 -19.01 -9.30 3.85
CA THR A 11 -18.31 -8.93 2.61
C THR A 11 -16.85 -9.39 2.64
N VAL A 12 -16.14 -9.13 3.73
CA VAL A 12 -14.75 -9.60 3.91
C VAL A 12 -14.68 -11.12 3.86
N ILE A 13 -15.58 -11.81 4.55
CA ILE A 13 -15.67 -13.28 4.53
C ILE A 13 -15.90 -13.83 3.11
N LYS A 14 -16.80 -13.22 2.33
CA LYS A 14 -17.06 -13.60 0.94
C LYS A 14 -15.83 -13.38 0.06
N TRP A 15 -15.11 -12.27 0.24
CA TRP A 15 -13.86 -12.00 -0.45
C TRP A 15 -12.76 -13.02 -0.10
N LEU A 16 -12.55 -13.34 1.18
CA LEU A 16 -11.58 -14.36 1.59
C LEU A 16 -11.90 -15.73 0.99
N LYS A 17 -13.18 -16.14 1.00
CA LYS A 17 -13.65 -17.38 0.33
C LYS A 17 -13.38 -17.35 -1.18
N TYR A 18 -13.54 -16.19 -1.81
CA TYR A 18 -13.23 -16.02 -3.23
C TYR A 18 -11.73 -16.15 -3.49
N CYS A 19 -10.88 -15.52 -2.69
CA CYS A 19 -9.43 -15.66 -2.80
C CYS A 19 -9.01 -17.12 -2.65
N ASP A 20 -9.49 -17.81 -1.61
CA ASP A 20 -9.19 -19.21 -1.35
C ASP A 20 -9.58 -20.13 -2.51
N LYS A 21 -10.85 -20.04 -2.96
CA LYS A 21 -11.37 -20.85 -4.07
C LYS A 21 -10.58 -20.67 -5.38
N ASN A 22 -10.05 -19.48 -5.62
CA ASN A 22 -9.29 -19.16 -6.83
C ASN A 22 -7.76 -19.20 -6.60
N GLN A 23 -7.31 -19.72 -5.44
CA GLN A 23 -5.90 -19.83 -5.06
C GLN A 23 -5.15 -18.49 -5.09
N PHE A 24 -5.86 -17.39 -4.85
CA PHE A 24 -5.26 -16.09 -4.66
C PHE A 24 -4.80 -15.92 -3.22
N LYS A 25 -3.57 -15.46 -3.04
CA LYS A 25 -3.05 -15.00 -1.76
C LYS A 25 -3.68 -13.64 -1.43
N PRO A 26 -4.50 -13.51 -0.37
CA PRO A 26 -5.23 -12.26 -0.13
C PRO A 26 -4.31 -11.05 0.14
N TRP A 27 -3.11 -11.29 0.67
CA TRP A 27 -2.10 -10.24 0.87
C TRP A 27 -1.44 -9.75 -0.43
N LEU A 28 -1.58 -10.51 -1.52
CA LEU A 28 -1.17 -10.12 -2.88
C LEU A 28 -2.36 -9.63 -3.72
N TRP A 29 -3.56 -9.54 -3.15
CA TRP A 29 -4.73 -9.06 -3.88
C TRP A 29 -4.57 -7.60 -4.26
N ASP A 30 -4.52 -7.35 -5.55
CA ASP A 30 -4.41 -6.01 -6.11
C ASP A 30 -5.79 -5.33 -6.14
N PHE A 31 -5.98 -4.29 -5.34
CA PHE A 31 -7.24 -3.55 -5.26
C PHE A 31 -7.58 -2.78 -6.54
N LYS A 32 -6.68 -2.72 -7.54
CA LYS A 32 -7.04 -2.28 -8.90
C LYS A 32 -8.11 -3.18 -9.54
N ASN A 33 -8.21 -4.45 -9.14
CA ASN A 33 -9.26 -5.40 -9.59
C ASN A 33 -10.68 -4.97 -9.18
N CYS A 34 -10.83 -4.01 -8.27
CA CYS A 34 -12.12 -3.43 -7.93
C CYS A 34 -12.73 -2.63 -9.09
N TYR A 35 -11.91 -2.20 -10.05
CA TYR A 35 -12.32 -1.33 -11.16
C TYR A 35 -12.27 -1.98 -12.54
N THR A 36 -11.75 -3.21 -12.63
CA THR A 36 -11.63 -3.96 -13.89
C THR A 36 -11.70 -5.46 -13.63
N ASP A 37 -12.21 -6.23 -14.58
CA ASP A 37 -12.22 -7.70 -14.53
C ASP A 37 -10.89 -8.32 -14.98
N SER A 38 -10.04 -7.54 -15.65
CA SER A 38 -8.74 -7.98 -16.12
C SER A 38 -7.73 -6.84 -16.00
N LEU A 39 -6.64 -7.12 -15.28
CA LEU A 39 -5.45 -6.30 -15.29
C LEU A 39 -4.50 -6.84 -16.36
N PRO A 40 -3.70 -5.98 -17.02
CA PRO A 40 -2.56 -6.43 -17.80
C PRO A 40 -1.65 -7.35 -16.98
N GLU A 41 -1.06 -8.34 -17.63
CA GLU A 41 -0.09 -9.25 -17.02
C GLU A 41 1.15 -8.50 -16.50
N ASP A 42 1.59 -7.49 -17.25
CA ASP A 42 2.66 -6.60 -16.82
C ASP A 42 2.17 -5.59 -15.76
N SER A 43 2.69 -5.72 -14.54
CA SER A 43 2.23 -4.95 -13.37
C SER A 43 2.51 -3.45 -13.47
N ILE A 44 3.62 -3.06 -14.11
CA ILE A 44 3.96 -1.65 -14.36
C ILE A 44 2.96 -1.04 -15.35
N THR A 45 2.68 -1.72 -16.46
CA THR A 45 1.64 -1.32 -17.42
C THR A 45 0.27 -1.25 -16.74
N ALA A 46 -0.10 -2.26 -15.94
CA ALA A 46 -1.35 -2.28 -15.19
C ALA A 46 -1.49 -1.05 -14.27
N PHE A 47 -0.40 -0.68 -13.58
CA PHE A 47 -0.37 0.52 -12.76
C PHE A 47 -0.60 1.81 -13.56
N PHE A 48 0.12 2.00 -14.68
CA PHE A 48 -0.03 3.22 -15.48
C PHE A 48 -1.42 3.34 -16.11
N LYS A 49 -2.00 2.24 -16.61
CA LYS A 49 -3.38 2.22 -17.12
C LYS A 49 -4.41 2.57 -16.04
N TYR A 50 -4.22 2.05 -14.82
CA TYR A 50 -5.05 2.42 -13.67
C TYR A 50 -4.95 3.92 -13.38
N LYS A 51 -3.74 4.49 -13.29
CA LYS A 51 -3.56 5.93 -13.02
C LYS A 51 -4.10 6.83 -14.14
N LYS A 52 -4.12 6.35 -15.39
CA LYS A 52 -4.77 7.04 -16.52
C LYS A 52 -6.30 6.96 -16.45
N GLY A 53 -6.84 6.13 -15.57
CA GLY A 53 -8.28 5.89 -15.44
C GLY A 53 -8.84 5.05 -16.57
N GLU A 54 -8.02 4.23 -17.24
CA GLU A 54 -8.45 3.30 -18.29
C GLU A 54 -9.10 2.03 -17.73
N SER A 55 -8.84 1.72 -16.45
CA SER A 55 -9.54 0.68 -15.70
C SER A 55 -10.98 1.13 -15.43
N LYS A 56 -11.84 0.99 -16.43
CA LYS A 56 -13.28 1.26 -16.33
C LYS A 56 -14.04 0.02 -16.69
N ASP A 57 -14.59 -0.63 -15.66
CA ASP A 57 -15.79 -1.42 -15.88
C ASP A 57 -16.98 -0.46 -16.11
N THR A 58 -17.33 -0.29 -17.39
CA THR A 58 -18.47 0.51 -17.85
C THR A 58 -19.81 -0.19 -17.61
N THR A 59 -19.82 -1.46 -17.22
CA THR A 59 -21.04 -2.26 -17.09
C THR A 59 -21.67 -2.18 -15.69
N ARG A 60 -20.91 -1.81 -14.66
CA ARG A 60 -21.36 -1.86 -13.25
C ARG A 60 -21.71 -0.49 -12.68
N ASN A 61 -22.83 0.09 -13.09
CA ASN A 61 -23.38 1.29 -12.46
C ASN A 61 -24.05 0.92 -11.12
N GLY A 62 -23.28 0.89 -10.03
CA GLY A 62 -23.86 0.86 -8.68
C GLY A 62 -24.53 -0.46 -8.24
N GLU A 63 -24.15 -1.61 -8.79
CA GLU A 63 -24.59 -2.94 -8.35
C GLU A 63 -23.36 -3.87 -8.16
N SER A 64 -23.29 -4.82 -7.22
CA SER A 64 -24.34 -5.41 -6.38
C SER A 64 -23.79 -5.89 -5.03
N LYS A 65 -24.70 -6.08 -4.07
CA LYS A 65 -24.51 -6.69 -2.74
C LYS A 65 -23.96 -8.13 -2.76
N ASP A 66 -23.75 -8.71 -3.94
CA ASP A 66 -23.26 -10.08 -4.15
C ASP A 66 -21.89 -10.15 -4.84
N THR A 67 -21.22 -9.02 -5.06
CA THR A 67 -19.89 -9.02 -5.66
C THR A 67 -18.82 -9.47 -4.64
N THR A 68 -17.93 -10.37 -5.06
CA THR A 68 -16.76 -10.82 -4.27
C THR A 68 -15.63 -9.78 -4.24
N ARG A 69 -15.90 -8.53 -4.66
CA ARG A 69 -14.92 -7.46 -4.82
C ARG A 69 -15.32 -6.25 -3.99
N PHE A 70 -14.33 -5.60 -3.41
CA PHE A 70 -14.50 -4.36 -2.67
C PHE A 70 -14.75 -3.19 -3.64
N CYS A 71 -15.99 -2.84 -3.95
CA CYS A 71 -16.33 -1.63 -4.72
C CYS A 71 -17.28 -0.75 -3.90
N ILE A 72 -16.78 -0.31 -2.75
CA ILE A 72 -17.51 0.39 -1.70
C ILE A 72 -17.65 1.88 -2.02
N THR A 73 -16.65 2.49 -2.64
CA THR A 73 -16.72 3.94 -2.96
C THR A 73 -17.61 4.25 -4.16
N GLY A 74 -17.80 3.28 -5.05
CA GLY A 74 -18.46 3.47 -6.35
C GLY A 74 -17.72 4.41 -7.31
N LYS A 75 -16.52 4.91 -6.96
CA LYS A 75 -15.71 5.76 -7.82
C LYS A 75 -15.08 4.94 -8.95
N LYS A 76 -14.78 5.60 -10.08
CA LYS A 76 -14.23 4.96 -11.29
C LYS A 76 -13.24 5.86 -12.01
N GLY A 77 -12.43 5.27 -12.90
CA GLY A 77 -11.50 6.00 -13.75
C GLY A 77 -10.49 6.80 -12.93
N SER A 78 -10.28 8.07 -13.27
CA SER A 78 -9.36 8.97 -12.55
C SER A 78 -9.75 9.25 -11.09
N SER A 79 -10.99 8.92 -10.70
CA SER A 79 -11.48 9.07 -9.33
C SER A 79 -11.36 7.77 -8.52
N ALA A 80 -10.92 6.66 -9.13
CA ALA A 80 -10.77 5.37 -8.48
C ALA A 80 -9.67 5.43 -7.39
N ASP A 81 -9.92 4.82 -6.24
CA ASP A 81 -9.16 5.05 -5.01
C ASP A 81 -8.99 3.74 -4.23
N CYS A 82 -7.98 2.95 -4.61
CA CYS A 82 -7.83 1.55 -4.18
C CYS A 82 -7.75 1.40 -2.65
N ASP A 83 -7.06 2.31 -1.96
CA ASP A 83 -6.91 2.27 -0.51
C ASP A 83 -8.22 2.51 0.25
N LYS A 84 -9.22 3.15 -0.36
CA LYS A 84 -10.55 3.34 0.24
C LYS A 84 -11.44 2.11 0.09
N GLU A 85 -11.20 1.29 -0.93
CA GLU A 85 -11.99 0.08 -1.15
C GLU A 85 -11.75 -0.96 -0.05
N ALA A 86 -10.56 -0.95 0.56
CA ALA A 86 -10.22 -1.84 1.66
C ALA A 86 -10.91 -1.54 3.00
N ILE A 87 -11.90 -0.64 3.07
CA ILE A 87 -12.56 -0.24 4.32
C ILE A 87 -13.14 -1.41 5.13
N GLY A 88 -13.67 -2.44 4.46
CA GLY A 88 -14.14 -3.65 5.15
C GLY A 88 -13.03 -4.32 5.97
N LEU A 89 -11.80 -4.33 5.46
CA LEU A 89 -10.63 -4.85 6.17
C LEU A 89 -10.26 -3.95 7.35
N TYR A 90 -10.30 -2.62 7.17
CA TYR A 90 -10.05 -1.67 8.27
C TYR A 90 -11.08 -1.80 9.39
N GLN A 91 -12.34 -2.07 9.07
CA GLN A 91 -13.41 -2.28 10.06
C GLN A 91 -13.18 -3.55 10.89
N VAL A 92 -12.73 -4.64 10.26
CA VAL A 92 -12.34 -5.87 10.99
C VAL A 92 -11.15 -5.58 11.91
N LEU A 93 -10.19 -4.77 11.45
CA LEU A 93 -9.04 -4.34 12.24
C LEU A 93 -9.37 -3.28 13.31
N GLY A 94 -10.56 -2.69 13.28
CA GLY A 94 -10.97 -1.61 14.19
C GLY A 94 -10.28 -0.27 13.90
N TRP A 95 -9.75 -0.10 12.69
CA TRP A 95 -8.96 1.06 12.27
C TRP A 95 -9.82 2.20 11.71
N GLN A 96 -10.92 1.88 11.04
CA GLN A 96 -11.84 2.86 10.46
C GLN A 96 -13.25 2.26 10.49
N ASN A 97 -14.26 3.04 10.88
CA ASN A 97 -15.63 2.55 11.03
C ASN A 97 -16.55 3.03 9.89
N SER A 98 -16.25 4.19 9.28
CA SER A 98 -17.07 4.80 8.24
C SER A 98 -16.22 5.40 7.11
N PRO A 99 -16.70 5.40 5.84
CA PRO A 99 -16.06 6.13 4.74
C PRO A 99 -15.97 7.65 4.96
N THR A 100 -16.76 8.18 5.91
CA THR A 100 -16.80 9.60 6.27
C THR A 100 -15.89 9.95 7.45
N ASP A 101 -15.18 8.98 8.02
CA ASP A 101 -14.25 9.24 9.11
C ASP A 101 -13.11 10.16 8.64
N VAL A 102 -12.59 10.96 9.58
CA VAL A 102 -11.43 11.83 9.33
C VAL A 102 -10.20 11.00 8.95
N ILE A 103 -10.04 9.86 9.61
CA ILE A 103 -9.07 8.83 9.26
C ILE A 103 -9.64 7.98 8.13
N ARG A 104 -8.81 7.71 7.13
CA ARG A 104 -9.22 6.98 5.93
C ARG A 104 -8.02 6.23 5.38
N GLY A 105 -8.27 5.16 4.62
CA GLY A 105 -7.22 4.40 3.91
C GLY A 105 -6.30 5.34 3.13
N GLU A 106 -5.00 5.12 3.11
CA GLU A 106 -4.03 5.89 2.31
C GLU A 106 -2.90 4.93 1.92
N THR A 107 -2.23 5.21 0.80
CA THR A 107 -1.11 4.41 0.33
C THR A 107 0.20 4.89 0.94
N MET A 108 0.94 4.01 1.63
CA MET A 108 2.19 4.33 2.34
C MET A 108 3.34 4.68 1.39
N ASN A 109 3.66 3.82 0.43
CA ASN A 109 4.74 4.07 -0.54
C ASN A 109 4.14 4.26 -1.94
N SER A 110 4.38 5.41 -2.57
CA SER A 110 3.80 5.75 -3.88
C SER A 110 4.69 5.27 -5.02
N PHE A 111 4.28 4.17 -5.68
CA PHE A 111 4.99 3.69 -6.87
C PHE A 111 5.18 4.80 -7.92
N LEU A 112 4.15 5.62 -8.18
CA LEU A 112 4.24 6.68 -9.20
C LEU A 112 5.30 7.72 -8.83
N THR A 113 5.32 8.16 -7.58
CA THR A 113 6.26 9.18 -7.11
C THR A 113 7.68 8.62 -7.13
N ASN A 114 7.91 7.43 -6.59
CA ASN A 114 9.23 6.81 -6.55
C ASN A 114 9.74 6.45 -7.95
N PHE A 115 8.86 5.95 -8.83
CA PHE A 115 9.19 5.70 -10.24
C PHE A 115 9.65 6.98 -10.94
N TYR A 116 8.88 8.07 -10.83
CA TYR A 116 9.30 9.36 -11.40
C TYR A 116 10.63 9.83 -10.81
N CYS A 117 10.86 9.67 -9.51
CA CYS A 117 12.13 10.06 -8.89
C CYS A 117 13.32 9.25 -9.46
N ALA A 118 13.14 7.94 -9.65
CA ALA A 118 14.17 7.05 -10.20
C ALA A 118 14.57 7.46 -11.62
N ILE A 119 13.60 7.78 -12.49
CA ILE A 119 13.87 8.29 -13.85
C ILE A 119 14.22 9.78 -13.88
N GLY A 120 14.52 10.37 -12.73
CA GLY A 120 15.03 11.73 -12.61
C GLY A 120 13.98 12.84 -12.65
N TYR A 121 12.70 12.60 -12.35
CA TYR A 121 11.66 13.64 -12.21
C TYR A 121 11.26 13.83 -10.75
N ARG A 122 12.18 14.37 -9.95
CA ARG A 122 12.01 14.59 -8.51
C ARG A 122 11.06 15.77 -8.22
N PRO A 123 10.30 15.73 -7.10
CA PRO A 123 9.52 16.86 -6.63
C PRO A 123 10.39 18.13 -6.49
N LYS A 124 9.84 19.29 -6.84
CA LYS A 124 10.48 20.63 -6.75
C LYS A 124 11.56 20.94 -7.79
N ASP A 125 11.99 19.97 -8.60
CA ASP A 125 12.92 20.26 -9.69
C ASP A 125 12.27 21.16 -10.76
N ARG A 126 13.02 22.16 -11.25
CA ARG A 126 12.69 22.88 -12.48
C ARG A 126 13.03 22.00 -13.69
N LYS A 127 12.26 20.93 -13.89
CA LYS A 127 12.44 19.97 -14.99
C LYS A 127 11.42 20.21 -16.11
N PRO A 128 11.71 19.70 -17.33
CA PRO A 128 10.70 19.61 -18.37
C PRO A 128 9.46 18.84 -17.86
N PRO A 129 8.30 19.00 -18.50
CA PRO A 129 7.10 18.25 -18.14
C PRO A 129 7.42 16.75 -18.05
N ARG A 130 6.87 16.09 -17.02
CA ARG A 130 7.02 14.65 -16.81
C ARG A 130 6.56 13.89 -18.06
N PRO A 131 7.19 12.74 -18.40
CA PRO A 131 6.69 11.86 -19.45
C PRO A 131 5.23 11.51 -19.18
N SER A 132 4.41 11.45 -20.22
CA SER A 132 2.99 11.12 -20.06
C SER A 132 2.84 9.66 -19.60
N LEU A 133 1.74 9.36 -18.88
CA LEU A 133 1.43 7.97 -18.50
C LEU A 133 1.30 7.05 -19.72
N ASP A 134 0.85 7.58 -20.87
CA ASP A 134 0.77 6.84 -22.12
C ASP A 134 2.15 6.44 -22.65
N TYR A 135 3.10 7.38 -22.65
CA TYR A 135 4.49 7.11 -23.02
C TYR A 135 5.12 6.10 -22.05
N LEU A 136 4.97 6.32 -20.74
CA LEU A 136 5.52 5.41 -19.73
C LEU A 136 4.94 4.00 -19.86
N SER A 137 3.64 3.84 -20.12
CA SER A 137 3.01 2.52 -20.28
C SER A 137 3.56 1.67 -21.43
N LYS A 138 4.29 2.29 -22.38
CA LYS A 138 4.84 1.63 -23.57
C LYS A 138 6.37 1.55 -23.54
N ASN A 139 7.00 2.52 -22.87
CA ASN A 139 8.42 2.81 -23.01
C ASN A 139 9.16 2.84 -21.67
N TYR A 140 8.56 2.41 -20.55
CA TYR A 140 9.22 2.44 -19.24
C TYR A 140 10.56 1.67 -19.22
N ALA A 141 10.71 0.65 -20.09
CA ALA A 141 11.92 -0.16 -20.18
C ALA A 141 13.04 0.53 -20.98
N GLU A 142 12.78 1.67 -21.64
CA GLU A 142 13.80 2.48 -22.32
C GLU A 142 14.68 3.27 -21.33
N PHE A 143 14.26 3.38 -20.07
CA PHE A 143 15.05 4.02 -19.03
C PHE A 143 16.01 3.00 -18.41
N ASP A 144 17.33 3.21 -18.55
CA ASP A 144 18.37 2.30 -18.05
C ASP A 144 18.16 1.93 -16.58
N VAL A 145 17.88 2.92 -15.73
CA VAL A 145 17.61 2.72 -14.30
C VAL A 145 16.43 1.78 -14.02
N ILE A 146 15.43 1.74 -14.91
CA ILE A 146 14.27 0.85 -14.81
C ILE A 146 14.59 -0.53 -15.37
N SER A 147 15.27 -0.62 -16.51
CA SER A 147 15.60 -1.89 -17.15
C SER A 147 16.59 -2.70 -16.31
N GLU A 148 17.56 -2.04 -15.67
CA GLU A 148 18.52 -2.64 -14.74
C GLU A 148 17.86 -3.16 -13.45
N ASN A 149 16.69 -2.62 -13.07
CA ASN A 149 15.99 -2.93 -11.81
C ASN A 149 14.56 -3.45 -12.03
N ILE A 150 14.30 -4.04 -13.20
CA ILE A 150 12.94 -4.28 -13.69
C ILE A 150 12.11 -5.17 -12.76
N ASP A 151 12.70 -6.20 -12.17
CA ASP A 151 12.00 -7.15 -11.30
C ASP A 151 11.59 -6.50 -9.96
N GLY A 152 12.43 -5.60 -9.43
CA GLY A 152 12.12 -4.81 -8.24
C GLY A 152 10.95 -3.84 -8.50
N PHE A 153 10.95 -3.16 -9.64
CA PHE A 153 9.84 -2.29 -10.04
C PHE A 153 8.55 -3.07 -10.32
N LYS A 154 8.62 -4.22 -11.00
CA LYS A 154 7.45 -5.07 -11.22
C LYS A 154 6.85 -5.55 -9.90
N SER A 155 7.69 -5.97 -8.96
CA SER A 155 7.26 -6.35 -7.62
C SER A 155 6.60 -5.18 -6.91
N PHE A 156 7.19 -3.99 -6.99
CA PHE A 156 6.64 -2.82 -6.31
C PHE A 156 5.32 -2.37 -6.92
N ALA A 157 5.19 -2.39 -8.25
CA ALA A 157 3.93 -2.08 -8.94
C ALA A 157 2.80 -3.05 -8.58
N THR A 158 3.12 -4.35 -8.45
CA THR A 158 2.19 -5.39 -7.99
C THR A 158 1.72 -5.10 -6.57
N ARG A 159 2.65 -4.72 -5.68
CA ARG A 159 2.39 -4.54 -4.25
C ARG A 159 1.78 -3.19 -3.87
N THR A 160 1.88 -2.19 -4.74
CA THR A 160 1.56 -0.80 -4.38
C THR A 160 0.11 -0.59 -3.93
N HIS A 161 -0.85 -1.34 -4.48
CA HIS A 161 -2.27 -1.30 -4.08
C HIS A 161 -2.72 -2.62 -3.44
N THR A 162 -1.84 -3.23 -2.65
CA THR A 162 -2.18 -4.36 -1.77
C THR A 162 -2.35 -3.86 -0.34
N ILE A 163 -3.03 -4.67 0.48
CA ILE A 163 -3.34 -4.30 1.87
C ILE A 163 -2.10 -3.96 2.70
N GLY A 164 -0.97 -4.61 2.41
CA GLY A 164 0.30 -4.37 3.11
C GLY A 164 0.89 -2.97 2.90
N ASN A 165 0.54 -2.29 1.80
CA ASN A 165 0.97 -0.91 1.52
C ASN A 165 -0.09 0.14 1.91
N PHE A 166 -1.19 -0.28 2.55
CA PHE A 166 -2.24 0.63 3.00
C PHE A 166 -2.19 0.88 4.51
N ILE A 167 -2.49 2.11 4.91
CA ILE A 167 -2.65 2.53 6.31
C ILE A 167 -3.91 3.40 6.43
N VAL A 168 -4.42 3.66 7.64
CA VAL A 168 -5.42 4.73 7.82
C VAL A 168 -4.79 5.94 8.49
N LEU A 169 -5.00 7.13 7.93
CA LEU A 169 -4.49 8.39 8.46
C LEU A 169 -5.49 9.51 8.25
N PRO A 170 -5.42 10.60 9.05
CA PRO A 170 -6.07 11.85 8.70
C PRO A 170 -5.65 12.32 7.31
N HIS A 171 -6.61 12.68 6.46
CA HIS A 171 -6.32 13.04 5.07
C HIS A 171 -5.20 14.09 4.93
N TRP A 172 -5.21 15.12 5.79
CA TRP A 172 -4.27 16.21 5.73
C TRP A 172 -2.81 15.76 5.97
N MET A 173 -2.59 14.70 6.76
CA MET A 173 -1.26 14.12 6.96
C MET A 173 -0.73 13.52 5.67
N ASN A 174 -1.56 12.78 4.92
CA ASN A 174 -1.14 12.23 3.63
C ASN A 174 -0.85 13.34 2.61
N THR A 175 -1.69 14.37 2.52
CA THR A 175 -1.49 15.46 1.55
C THR A 175 -0.18 16.22 1.79
N GLY A 176 0.24 16.41 3.04
CA GLY A 176 1.49 17.12 3.38
C GLY A 176 2.77 16.33 3.12
N ARG A 177 2.66 15.00 3.04
CA ARG A 177 3.79 14.05 3.07
C ARG A 177 4.72 14.16 1.86
N ILE A 178 4.16 14.34 0.67
CA ILE A 178 4.92 14.43 -0.59
C ILE A 178 5.97 15.57 -0.55
N GLY A 179 5.72 16.62 0.23
CA GLY A 179 6.58 17.79 0.29
C GLY A 179 7.93 17.57 0.95
N PHE A 180 8.02 16.66 1.92
CA PHE A 180 9.25 16.40 2.70
C PHE A 180 9.80 14.99 2.52
N SER A 181 8.95 14.01 2.21
CA SER A 181 9.34 12.60 2.11
C SER A 181 9.35 12.07 0.68
N ALA A 182 8.87 12.82 -0.31
CA ALA A 182 8.65 12.31 -1.67
C ALA A 182 7.89 10.96 -1.70
N ASP A 183 6.97 10.79 -0.76
CA ASP A 183 6.17 9.58 -0.52
C ASP A 183 6.94 8.33 -0.05
N TYR A 184 8.19 8.47 0.41
CA TYR A 184 8.89 7.41 1.15
C TYR A 184 8.32 7.28 2.56
N TRP A 185 7.88 6.07 2.92
CA TRP A 185 7.19 5.84 4.18
C TRP A 185 8.13 5.86 5.39
N ASP A 186 9.36 5.39 5.26
CA ASP A 186 10.39 5.47 6.30
C ASP A 186 10.71 6.91 6.71
N ILE A 187 10.83 7.87 5.78
CA ILE A 187 11.01 9.30 6.10
C ILE A 187 9.78 9.88 6.79
N THR A 188 8.60 9.38 6.43
CA THR A 188 7.36 9.77 7.12
C THR A 188 7.34 9.26 8.56
N LEU A 189 7.76 8.02 8.77
CA LEU A 189 7.87 7.40 10.08
C LEU A 189 8.93 8.06 10.95
N LEU A 190 10.10 8.39 10.39
CA LEU A 190 11.15 9.14 11.08
C LEU A 190 10.60 10.47 11.59
N SER A 191 9.85 11.19 10.75
CA SER A 191 9.25 12.48 11.13
C SER A 191 8.21 12.35 12.24
N LEU A 192 7.37 11.31 12.18
CA LEU A 192 6.40 11.03 13.23
C LEU A 192 7.08 10.60 14.52
N GLN A 193 8.12 9.78 14.45
CA GLN A 193 8.88 9.32 15.59
C GLN A 193 9.57 10.49 16.32
N GLU A 194 10.29 11.33 15.58
CA GLU A 194 10.96 12.53 16.12
C GLU A 194 9.94 13.48 16.77
N TRP A 195 8.80 13.72 16.12
CA TRP A 195 7.76 14.57 16.66
C TRP A 195 7.13 13.99 17.94
N LEU A 196 6.81 12.69 17.95
CA LEU A 196 6.22 12.03 19.12
C LEU A 196 7.21 11.95 20.28
N HIS A 197 8.50 11.76 20.02
CA HIS A 197 9.53 11.73 21.04
C HIS A 197 9.59 13.04 21.85
N LEU A 198 9.34 14.19 21.21
CA LEU A 198 9.30 15.50 21.89
C LEU A 198 8.16 15.62 22.91
N ILE A 199 7.04 14.91 22.70
CA ILE A 199 5.82 15.04 23.52
C ILE A 199 5.50 13.79 24.36
N SER A 200 6.11 12.65 24.04
CA SER A 200 5.98 11.37 24.75
C SER A 200 7.36 10.68 24.83
N PRO A 201 8.24 11.13 25.74
CA PRO A 201 9.64 10.67 25.79
C PRO A 201 9.78 9.19 26.16
N THR A 202 8.74 8.60 26.77
CA THR A 202 8.67 7.16 27.09
C THR A 202 8.53 6.29 25.84
N SER A 203 8.35 6.89 24.66
CA SER A 203 8.08 6.22 23.38
C SER A 203 6.79 5.41 23.35
N GLU A 204 5.93 5.49 24.37
CA GLU A 204 4.71 4.70 24.46
C GLU A 204 3.73 5.03 23.31
N ALA A 205 3.54 6.31 23.01
CA ALA A 205 2.67 6.71 21.89
C ALA A 205 3.19 6.19 20.54
N TRP A 206 4.51 6.16 20.36
CA TRP A 206 5.16 5.64 19.15
C TRP A 206 5.02 4.12 19.04
N VAL A 207 5.36 3.39 20.10
CA VAL A 207 5.21 1.94 20.18
C VAL A 207 3.75 1.55 19.91
N ASN A 208 2.79 2.22 20.56
CA ASN A 208 1.37 1.98 20.34
C ASN A 208 0.94 2.25 18.89
N PHE A 209 1.50 3.27 18.24
CA PHE A 209 1.23 3.56 16.83
C PHE A 209 1.77 2.44 15.92
N ILE A 210 2.99 1.97 16.16
CA ILE A 210 3.60 0.86 15.41
C ILE A 210 2.80 -0.43 15.57
N GLU A 211 2.46 -0.78 16.81
CA GLU A 211 1.69 -1.98 17.15
C GLU A 211 0.27 -1.95 16.58
N LEU A 212 -0.41 -0.81 16.69
CA LEU A 212 -1.77 -0.64 16.18
C LEU A 212 -1.86 -0.88 14.67
N TYR A 213 -0.87 -0.39 13.91
CA TYR A 213 -0.87 -0.42 12.44
C TYR A 213 0.03 -1.49 11.82
N TYR A 214 0.59 -2.36 12.66
CA TYR A 214 1.50 -3.45 12.26
C TYR A 214 2.69 -2.95 11.43
N LEU A 215 3.38 -1.92 11.92
CA LEU A 215 4.48 -1.24 11.22
C LEU A 215 5.87 -1.74 11.61
N GLN A 216 5.96 -2.86 12.33
CA GLN A 216 7.21 -3.50 12.74
C GLN A 216 8.19 -3.71 11.57
N PRO A 217 7.76 -4.06 10.33
CA PRO A 217 8.70 -4.17 9.22
C PRO A 217 9.47 -2.89 8.90
N TYR A 218 9.02 -1.73 9.39
CA TYR A 218 9.63 -0.42 9.18
C TYR A 218 10.41 0.11 10.39
N VAL A 219 10.50 -0.66 11.48
CA VAL A 219 11.28 -0.29 12.67
C VAL A 219 12.09 -1.48 13.17
N ASN A 220 13.22 -1.24 13.81
CA ASN A 220 13.99 -2.31 14.45
C ASN A 220 13.36 -2.72 15.80
N LYS A 221 13.91 -3.73 16.46
CA LYS A 221 13.41 -4.21 17.78
C LYS A 221 13.40 -3.18 18.90
N ASP A 222 14.18 -2.11 18.77
CA ASP A 222 14.17 -0.96 19.68
C ASP A 222 13.15 0.11 19.26
N TYR A 223 12.26 -0.25 18.33
CA TYR A 223 11.27 0.61 17.69
C TYR A 223 11.89 1.84 17.03
N GLN A 224 13.15 1.82 16.62
CA GLN A 224 13.71 2.91 15.84
C GLN A 224 13.34 2.76 14.38
N THR A 225 12.93 3.85 13.74
CA THR A 225 12.62 3.85 12.31
C THR A 225 13.82 3.37 11.51
N GLU A 226 13.60 2.32 10.72
CA GLU A 226 14.62 1.79 9.84
C GLU A 226 14.44 2.41 8.45
N LEU A 227 15.47 3.13 8.03
CA LEU A 227 15.52 3.73 6.71
C LEU A 227 15.60 2.64 5.63
N PHE A 228 15.17 2.97 4.41
CA PHE A 228 15.23 2.03 3.29
C PHE A 228 16.66 1.82 2.77
N TRP A 229 17.57 2.76 2.99
CA TRP A 229 19.00 2.67 2.71
C TRP A 229 19.81 3.55 3.69
N GLU A 230 21.11 3.31 3.80
CA GLU A 230 21.99 3.84 4.87
C GLU A 230 21.96 5.38 4.99
N ASP A 231 22.05 6.09 3.87
CA ASP A 231 22.15 7.56 3.85
C ASP A 231 20.81 8.28 3.68
N HIS A 232 19.66 7.58 3.68
CA HIS A 232 18.35 8.18 3.42
C HIS A 232 17.98 9.24 4.48
N SER A 233 17.58 10.45 4.07
CA SER A 233 17.17 11.48 5.03
C SER A 233 16.29 12.59 4.42
N TYR A 234 15.87 13.56 5.24
CA TYR A 234 15.10 14.74 4.81
C TYR A 234 15.83 15.65 3.81
N GLY A 235 17.16 15.55 3.73
CA GLY A 235 17.99 16.40 2.87
C GLY A 235 17.77 16.05 1.40
N TYR A 236 17.60 17.05 0.53
CA TYR A 236 17.33 16.82 -0.90
C TYR A 236 18.37 15.89 -1.56
N ASP A 237 19.64 15.99 -1.18
CA ASP A 237 20.73 15.18 -1.74
C ASP A 237 20.62 13.70 -1.36
N ASN A 238 19.96 13.42 -0.23
CA ASN A 238 19.86 12.09 0.38
C ASN A 238 18.43 11.54 0.36
N LEU A 239 17.43 12.32 -0.08
CA LEU A 239 16.03 11.92 -0.13
C LEU A 239 15.72 10.95 -1.28
N PHE A 240 16.58 10.90 -2.29
CA PHE A 240 16.37 10.06 -3.46
C PHE A 240 17.52 9.05 -3.56
N PRO A 241 17.21 7.77 -3.83
CA PRO A 241 18.24 6.75 -3.92
C PRO A 241 19.20 7.08 -5.07
N SER A 242 20.49 6.82 -4.85
CA SER A 242 21.44 6.72 -5.95
C SER A 242 21.16 5.46 -6.79
N ASN A 243 21.87 5.29 -7.92
CA ASN A 243 21.77 4.04 -8.66
C ASN A 243 22.22 2.81 -7.84
N GLN A 244 23.08 3.01 -6.84
CA GLN A 244 23.53 1.93 -5.94
C GLN A 244 22.51 1.62 -4.86
N ASP A 245 21.77 2.63 -4.38
CA ASP A 245 20.76 2.47 -3.32
C ASP A 245 19.40 2.02 -3.86
N LEU A 246 19.12 2.22 -5.15
CA LEU A 246 17.83 1.89 -5.74
C LEU A 246 17.47 0.40 -5.62
N PRO A 247 18.38 -0.57 -5.90
CA PRO A 247 18.12 -1.98 -5.61
C PRO A 247 17.78 -2.24 -4.13
N VAL A 248 18.52 -1.61 -3.20
CA VAL A 248 18.32 -1.76 -1.75
C VAL A 248 16.95 -1.24 -1.33
N PHE A 249 16.56 -0.06 -1.84
CA PHE A 249 15.22 0.48 -1.65
C PHE A 249 14.14 -0.46 -2.19
N LEU A 250 14.29 -0.96 -3.42
CA LEU A 250 13.30 -1.82 -4.05
C LEU A 250 13.14 -3.15 -3.32
N GLU A 251 14.23 -3.74 -2.82
CA GLU A 251 14.19 -4.92 -1.97
C GLU A 251 13.41 -4.62 -0.67
N ALA A 252 13.88 -3.63 0.10
CA ALA A 252 13.29 -3.29 1.39
C ALA A 252 11.80 -2.89 1.30
N VAL A 253 11.40 -2.07 0.33
CA VAL A 253 9.99 -1.65 0.19
C VAL A 253 9.08 -2.83 -0.14
N ASN A 254 9.54 -3.76 -0.99
CA ASN A 254 8.76 -4.91 -1.40
C ASN A 254 8.60 -5.92 -0.26
N GLU A 255 9.67 -6.21 0.46
CA GLU A 255 9.67 -7.13 1.60
C GLU A 255 8.77 -6.64 2.73
N ARG A 256 8.91 -5.35 3.10
CA ARG A 256 8.13 -4.74 4.18
C ARG A 256 6.63 -4.72 3.86
N ILE A 257 6.26 -4.42 2.61
CA ILE A 257 4.86 -4.48 2.16
C ILE A 257 4.34 -5.92 2.22
N GLU A 258 5.11 -6.91 1.78
CA GLU A 258 4.65 -8.31 1.81
C GLU A 258 4.46 -8.83 3.23
N GLU A 259 5.45 -8.67 4.08
CA GLU A 259 5.43 -9.13 5.48
C GLU A 259 4.23 -8.54 6.21
N ARG A 260 4.06 -7.21 6.11
CA ARG A 260 2.92 -6.51 6.69
C ARG A 260 1.59 -7.00 6.13
N GLY A 261 1.51 -7.21 4.81
CA GLY A 261 0.31 -7.71 4.15
C GLY A 261 -0.09 -9.09 4.65
N LYS A 262 0.86 -10.03 4.78
CA LYS A 262 0.62 -11.37 5.33
C LYS A 262 0.08 -11.30 6.75
N TYR A 263 0.75 -10.55 7.63
CA TYR A 263 0.34 -10.42 9.01
C TYR A 263 -1.05 -9.77 9.14
N MET A 264 -1.35 -8.73 8.36
CA MET A 264 -2.68 -8.12 8.32
C MET A 264 -3.77 -9.14 7.97
N ILE A 265 -3.56 -9.98 6.95
CA ILE A 265 -4.53 -11.01 6.57
C ILE A 265 -4.69 -12.05 7.66
N LYS A 266 -3.60 -12.47 8.33
CA LYS A 266 -3.70 -13.37 9.49
C LYS A 266 -4.59 -12.76 10.57
N GLN A 267 -4.32 -11.53 10.97
CA GLN A 267 -5.10 -10.82 12.01
C GLN A 267 -6.58 -10.69 11.63
N ILE A 268 -6.88 -10.45 10.35
CA ILE A 268 -8.25 -10.38 9.83
C ILE A 268 -8.93 -11.75 9.91
N CYS A 269 -8.27 -12.83 9.49
CA CYS A 269 -8.77 -14.21 9.60
C CYS A 269 -9.04 -14.60 11.05
N ASP A 270 -8.10 -14.31 11.96
CA ASP A 270 -8.21 -14.61 13.39
C ASP A 270 -9.40 -13.89 14.02
N ARG A 271 -9.55 -12.58 13.76
CA ARG A 271 -10.69 -11.77 14.27
C ARG A 271 -12.05 -12.19 13.71
N LEU A 272 -12.07 -12.82 12.54
CA LEU A 272 -13.28 -13.35 11.92
C LEU A 272 -13.54 -14.82 12.30
N ASN A 273 -12.64 -15.47 13.06
CA ASN A 273 -12.64 -16.91 13.31
C ASN A 273 -12.72 -17.73 12.01
N ARG A 274 -11.95 -17.34 10.99
CA ARG A 274 -11.89 -17.99 9.66
C ARG A 274 -10.46 -18.37 9.31
N THR A 275 -9.96 -19.39 10.00
CA THR A 275 -8.64 -19.99 9.82
C THR A 275 -8.66 -21.25 8.96
N ASP A 276 -9.84 -21.59 8.40
CA ASP A 276 -10.11 -22.79 7.61
C ASP A 276 -9.64 -22.72 6.15
N PHE A 277 -9.09 -21.59 5.72
CA PHE A 277 -8.65 -21.36 4.34
C PHE A 277 -7.30 -22.02 4.03
N ASP A 278 -7.10 -22.48 2.79
CA ASP A 278 -5.84 -23.07 2.35
C ASP A 278 -4.69 -22.06 2.38
N PHE A 279 -4.93 -20.81 1.95
CA PHE A 279 -3.90 -19.76 2.03
C PHE A 279 -3.50 -19.45 3.48
N TYR A 280 -4.37 -19.71 4.47
CA TYR A 280 -4.09 -19.39 5.87
C TYR A 280 -2.96 -20.26 6.41
N LYS A 281 -2.80 -21.49 5.90
CA LYS A 281 -1.71 -22.40 6.28
C LYS A 281 -0.31 -21.81 6.03
N GLU A 282 -0.17 -20.90 5.07
CA GLU A 282 1.10 -20.21 4.79
C GLU A 282 1.45 -19.14 5.83
N ILE A 283 0.44 -18.61 6.54
CA ILE A 283 0.58 -17.49 7.48
C ILE A 283 0.19 -17.87 8.91
N GLU A 284 -0.25 -19.10 9.15
CA GLU A 284 -0.71 -19.61 10.45
C GLU A 284 0.38 -19.43 11.53
N GLY A 285 1.64 -19.74 11.19
CA GLY A 285 2.78 -19.63 12.10
C GLY A 285 3.32 -18.20 12.32
N MET A 286 2.70 -17.17 11.74
CA MET A 286 3.11 -15.78 11.96
C MET A 286 2.53 -15.23 13.27
N ASP A 287 2.95 -15.79 14.40
CA ASP A 287 2.52 -15.36 15.75
C ASP A 287 2.98 -13.93 16.08
N LYS A 288 4.09 -13.51 15.47
CA LYS A 288 4.60 -12.14 15.48
C LYS A 288 4.91 -11.70 14.07
N ILE A 289 4.81 -10.40 13.83
CA ILE A 289 5.31 -9.74 12.61
C ILE A 289 6.80 -9.46 12.78
N ARG A 290 7.59 -9.63 11.70
CA ARG A 290 9.03 -9.35 11.74
C ARG A 290 9.31 -7.85 11.89
N PHE A 291 10.29 -7.53 12.73
CA PHE A 291 10.93 -6.22 12.76
C PHE A 291 11.89 -6.07 11.56
N SER A 292 12.29 -4.83 11.24
CA SER A 292 13.16 -4.53 10.09
C SER A 292 14.53 -5.19 10.17
N ASP A 293 15.05 -5.42 11.37
CA ASP A 293 16.34 -6.07 11.66
C ASP A 293 16.23 -7.60 11.73
N GLU A 294 15.07 -8.16 11.38
CA GLU A 294 14.83 -9.59 11.30
C GLU A 294 14.74 -10.12 9.87
N PHE A 295 14.87 -9.27 8.84
CA PHE A 295 14.78 -9.64 7.41
C PHE A 295 15.93 -10.52 6.93
#